data_AF-A0AAD9R208-F1
#
_entry.id   AF-A0AAD9R208-F1
#
_cell.length_a   1.000
_cell.length_b   1.000
_cell.length_c   1.000
_cell.angle_alpha   90.00
_cell.angle_beta   90.00
_cell.angle_gamma   90.00
#
_symmetry.space_group_name_H-M   'P 1'
#
loop_
_entity.id
_entity.type
_entity.pdbx_description
1 polymer ?
#
loop_
_entity_poly.entity_id
_entity_poly.type
_entity_poly.pdbx_seq_one_letter_code
_entity_poly.pdbx_strand_id
1 'polypeptide(L)'
;MAAKRSSTISQSPTENWTDDLPVCKLSGVGFLTNQRYREDGGRREEHEFEDRSFHFNVDDTYLYGVFDGHDGTRASDFTVQRLPAELLLGQLTARMSDTEIKTAIRQAFIAVEKGFFQSLDDALAEKTELQLQMPEGLSSYEAYQKFPDVVNRIQALQDEISGGTTAVLALIFQKKLFVANVGDSRALLCRETVEGSVSVEQLSVDHVANNNEELNRLANLGLDIQQILRNRRIGNQENTRSIGDYGVKGGYKDFDILSVATGEPVIAEPFVYGGIPINESFYALVLMSDGVYRSIEEAACRELDSNAEVVRIILDELYSQNNLNGIAQAVVDRIGRAHLDTYMNQMSKCQRRDDMTLLIRIFKEDIANNMKSPRATGRQTMPGMPPISPGVLPVSVPYNPANSISGNAPSLYIPQGSQPKETSVHTPSPTTSTPTNAPLPLFTISSSQSETQSSASSASQSPSTMYAVAPAALRGPDESDTGVQDDNNAEGESRKDGEVDRVQPYVDFGPFYRQVELHGEEYVYGWDKSAVDAAT
;
A
#
# COMPACT_ATOMS: atom_id res chain seq x y z
N MET A 1 -27.81 44.94 -20.14
CA MET A 1 -28.58 43.84 -19.52
C MET A 1 -28.65 42.69 -20.51
N ALA A 2 -27.83 41.66 -20.32
CA ALA A 2 -27.98 40.38 -20.99
C ALA A 2 -27.38 39.34 -20.03
N ALA A 3 -28.24 38.62 -19.35
CA ALA A 3 -27.88 37.64 -18.34
C ALA A 3 -27.25 36.41 -19.02
N LYS A 4 -26.00 36.08 -18.65
CA LYS A 4 -25.42 34.77 -18.90
C LYS A 4 -26.26 33.74 -18.14
N ARG A 5 -27.01 32.90 -18.85
CA ARG A 5 -27.53 31.64 -18.31
C ARG A 5 -26.35 30.69 -18.12
N SER A 6 -25.76 30.70 -16.93
CA SER A 6 -24.95 29.60 -16.44
C SER A 6 -25.93 28.53 -15.94
N SER A 7 -26.14 27.46 -16.71
CA SER A 7 -26.76 26.24 -16.20
C SER A 7 -25.69 25.47 -15.43
N THR A 8 -25.37 25.97 -14.23
CA THR A 8 -24.58 25.22 -13.26
C THR A 8 -25.50 24.14 -12.71
N ILE A 9 -25.33 22.90 -13.18
CA ILE A 9 -25.85 21.75 -12.43
C ILE A 9 -25.13 21.80 -11.09
N SER A 10 -25.90 22.11 -10.05
CA SER A 10 -25.48 22.10 -8.66
C SER A 10 -25.24 20.65 -8.24
N GLN A 11 -24.10 20.07 -8.62
CA GLN A 11 -23.55 18.93 -7.88
C GLN A 11 -23.02 19.46 -6.56
N SER A 12 -23.43 18.84 -5.46
CA SER A 12 -22.88 19.15 -4.14
C SER A 12 -21.37 18.82 -4.18
N PRO A 13 -20.50 19.59 -3.50
CA PRO A 13 -19.05 19.36 -3.50
C PRO A 13 -18.61 18.05 -2.79
N THR A 14 -19.54 17.15 -2.51
CA THR A 14 -19.36 15.91 -1.74
C THR A 14 -19.95 14.67 -2.40
N GLU A 15 -20.57 14.78 -3.58
CA GLU A 15 -21.07 13.62 -4.33
C GLU A 15 -19.99 13.16 -5.32
N ASN A 16 -19.32 12.07 -4.99
CA ASN A 16 -18.38 11.44 -5.91
C ASN A 16 -19.18 10.51 -6.84
N TRP A 17 -18.88 10.52 -8.14
CA TRP A 17 -19.54 9.63 -9.09
C TRP A 17 -19.34 8.13 -8.75
N THR A 18 -18.29 7.81 -8.01
CA THR A 18 -18.00 6.47 -7.50
C THR A 18 -18.97 6.01 -6.41
N ASP A 19 -19.68 6.92 -5.76
CA ASP A 19 -20.65 6.59 -4.69
C ASP A 19 -21.87 5.84 -5.24
N ASP A 20 -22.17 6.05 -6.52
CA ASP A 20 -23.23 5.33 -7.23
C ASP A 20 -22.83 3.91 -7.66
N LEU A 21 -21.54 3.55 -7.55
CA LEU A 21 -21.06 2.24 -7.97
C LEU A 21 -21.43 1.15 -6.96
N PRO A 22 -21.98 0.01 -7.42
CA PRO A 22 -22.31 -1.11 -6.55
C PRO A 22 -21.08 -1.70 -5.85
N VAL A 23 -21.17 -1.80 -4.53
CA VAL A 23 -20.13 -2.39 -3.68
C VAL A 23 -20.17 -3.93 -3.74
N CYS A 24 -18.99 -4.55 -3.74
CA CYS A 24 -18.84 -6.00 -3.69
C CYS A 24 -19.24 -6.56 -2.31
N LYS A 25 -20.31 -7.35 -2.28
CA LYS A 25 -20.84 -8.00 -1.06
C LYS A 25 -19.98 -9.16 -0.53
N LEU A 26 -18.93 -9.52 -1.25
CA LEU A 26 -18.05 -10.63 -0.92
C LEU A 26 -16.67 -10.15 -0.44
N SER A 27 -16.53 -8.83 -0.23
CA SER A 27 -15.38 -8.24 0.42
C SER A 27 -15.79 -7.39 1.62
N GLY A 28 -14.80 -7.05 2.45
CA GLY A 28 -14.95 -6.06 3.50
C GLY A 28 -13.64 -5.32 3.75
N VAL A 29 -13.75 -4.14 4.37
CA VAL A 29 -12.63 -3.24 4.60
C VAL A 29 -12.61 -2.80 6.07
N GLY A 30 -11.40 -2.69 6.63
CA GLY A 30 -11.13 -2.16 7.96
C GLY A 30 -10.08 -1.06 7.91
N PHE A 31 -10.23 -0.06 8.78
CA PHE A 31 -9.37 1.11 8.83
C PHE A 31 -8.88 1.40 10.24
N LEU A 32 -7.69 1.95 10.39
CA LEU A 32 -7.21 2.45 11.68
C LEU A 32 -6.30 3.67 11.49
N THR A 33 -6.63 4.79 12.12
CA THR A 33 -5.88 6.05 11.98
C THR A 33 -4.47 5.97 12.53
N ASN A 34 -3.56 6.74 11.96
CA ASN A 34 -2.20 6.94 12.42
C ASN A 34 -2.19 7.46 13.87
N GLN A 35 -1.21 7.02 14.64
CA GLN A 35 -1.08 7.41 16.04
C GLN A 35 0.36 7.58 16.46
N ARG A 36 0.61 8.66 17.18
CA ARG A 36 1.84 8.87 17.94
C ARG A 36 1.59 8.71 19.43
N TYR A 37 2.37 7.83 20.05
CA TYR A 37 2.28 7.58 21.48
C TYR A 37 3.16 8.54 22.27
N ARG A 38 2.73 8.84 23.48
CA ARG A 38 3.39 9.79 24.38
C ARG A 38 3.78 9.10 25.68
N GLU A 39 4.87 9.56 26.29
CA GLU A 39 5.36 9.04 27.57
C GLU A 39 4.36 9.22 28.73
N ASP A 40 3.42 10.16 28.61
CA ASP A 40 2.32 10.35 29.56
C ASP A 40 1.20 9.31 29.44
N GLY A 41 1.34 8.33 28.54
CA GLY A 41 0.34 7.31 28.24
C GLY A 41 -0.76 7.79 27.30
N GLY A 42 -0.73 9.06 26.87
CA GLY A 42 -1.63 9.61 25.87
C GLY A 42 -1.28 9.17 24.45
N ARG A 43 -2.27 9.30 23.55
CA ARG A 43 -2.12 9.09 22.11
C ARG A 43 -2.74 10.25 21.36
N ARG A 44 -2.15 10.63 20.24
CA ARG A 44 -2.70 11.63 19.31
C ARG A 44 -2.51 11.18 17.87
N GLU A 45 -3.41 11.59 17.00
CA GLU A 45 -3.22 11.50 15.56
C GLU A 45 -2.13 12.51 15.16
N GLU A 46 -1.24 12.11 14.26
CA GLU A 46 -0.10 12.92 13.80
C GLU A 46 -0.48 13.73 12.56
N HIS A 47 -1.27 13.14 11.67
CA HIS A 47 -1.82 13.77 10.46
C HIS A 47 -3.26 13.29 10.20
N GLU A 48 -3.94 13.89 9.23
CA GLU A 48 -5.24 13.41 8.74
C GLU A 48 -5.09 11.98 8.17
N PHE A 49 -6.17 11.21 8.12
CA PHE A 49 -6.16 9.88 7.52
C PHE A 49 -5.94 9.98 6.00
N GLU A 50 -4.80 9.53 5.51
CA GLU A 50 -4.35 9.69 4.12
C GLU A 50 -4.68 8.48 3.24
N ASP A 51 -4.86 7.31 3.85
CA ASP A 51 -5.28 6.07 3.20
C ASP A 51 -6.67 6.17 2.54
N ARG A 52 -6.85 5.50 1.39
CA ARG A 52 -8.14 5.33 0.70
C ARG A 52 -8.33 3.91 0.19
N SER A 53 -9.56 3.52 -0.10
CA SER A 53 -9.85 2.23 -0.72
C SER A 53 -11.17 2.22 -1.47
N PHE A 54 -11.34 1.25 -2.36
CA PHE A 54 -12.64 0.91 -2.94
C PHE A 54 -12.80 -0.60 -3.15
N HIS A 55 -14.03 -1.07 -3.29
CA HIS A 55 -14.36 -2.46 -3.58
C HIS A 55 -15.67 -2.58 -4.39
N PHE A 56 -15.57 -2.39 -5.70
CA PHE A 56 -16.73 -2.36 -6.60
C PHE A 56 -17.01 -3.73 -7.24
N ASN A 57 -18.27 -3.94 -7.64
CA ASN A 57 -18.72 -5.06 -8.44
C ASN A 57 -19.71 -4.59 -9.52
N VAL A 58 -19.23 -4.38 -10.73
CA VAL A 58 -20.02 -3.88 -11.88
C VAL A 58 -20.03 -4.97 -12.96
N ASP A 59 -21.21 -5.48 -13.33
CA ASP A 59 -21.38 -6.44 -14.43
C ASP A 59 -20.40 -7.64 -14.40
N ASP A 60 -20.32 -8.35 -13.26
CA ASP A 60 -19.38 -9.46 -12.99
C ASP A 60 -17.89 -9.10 -13.12
N THR A 61 -17.58 -7.79 -13.13
CA THR A 61 -16.23 -7.24 -13.02
C THR A 61 -16.04 -6.70 -11.61
N TYR A 62 -15.05 -7.24 -10.91
CA TYR A 62 -14.76 -6.81 -9.55
C TYR A 62 -13.45 -6.04 -9.50
N LEU A 63 -13.48 -4.88 -8.87
CA LEU A 63 -12.34 -3.98 -8.78
C LEU A 63 -12.12 -3.59 -7.31
N TYR A 64 -10.92 -3.89 -6.81
CA TYR A 64 -10.51 -3.62 -5.43
C TYR A 64 -9.24 -2.78 -5.45
N GLY A 65 -9.16 -1.79 -4.57
CA GLY A 65 -8.01 -0.91 -4.47
C GLY A 65 -7.75 -0.53 -3.01
N VAL A 66 -6.49 -0.52 -2.62
CA VAL A 66 -6.00 0.09 -1.39
C VAL A 66 -4.90 1.08 -1.78
N PHE A 67 -5.01 2.28 -1.26
CA PHE A 67 -4.14 3.41 -1.53
C PHE A 67 -3.63 3.92 -0.20
N ASP A 68 -2.33 3.99 -0.05
CA ASP A 68 -1.72 4.60 1.13
C ASP A 68 -1.13 5.95 0.69
N GLY A 69 -1.69 7.01 1.26
CA GLY A 69 -1.37 8.38 0.88
C GLY A 69 -0.36 8.97 1.84
N HIS A 70 0.42 9.94 1.37
CA HIS A 70 1.38 10.65 2.21
C HIS A 70 1.53 12.10 1.75
N ASP A 71 1.96 12.98 2.65
CA ASP A 71 2.09 14.43 2.43
C ASP A 71 0.76 15.08 1.98
N GLY A 72 -0.36 14.61 2.53
CA GLY A 72 -1.73 15.04 2.24
C GLY A 72 -2.59 13.99 1.53
N THR A 73 -3.91 14.21 1.53
CA THR A 73 -4.90 13.27 0.99
C THR A 73 -5.14 13.41 -0.51
N ARG A 74 -4.66 14.50 -1.13
CA ARG A 74 -5.06 14.90 -2.50
C ARG A 74 -4.76 13.83 -3.54
N ALA A 75 -3.60 13.18 -3.47
CA ALA A 75 -3.18 12.15 -4.42
C ALA A 75 -4.01 10.87 -4.30
N SER A 76 -4.26 10.41 -3.07
CA SER A 76 -5.09 9.22 -2.82
C SER A 76 -6.57 9.48 -3.16
N ASP A 77 -7.10 10.67 -2.82
CA ASP A 77 -8.46 11.10 -3.19
C ASP A 77 -8.66 11.24 -4.70
N PHE A 78 -7.66 11.73 -5.43
CA PHE A 78 -7.72 11.79 -6.89
C PHE A 78 -7.70 10.38 -7.51
N THR A 79 -6.82 9.52 -6.99
CA THR A 79 -6.61 8.16 -7.51
C THR A 79 -7.84 7.27 -7.29
N VAL A 80 -8.45 7.32 -6.10
CA VAL A 80 -9.63 6.50 -5.77
C VAL A 80 -10.83 6.82 -6.67
N GLN A 81 -10.91 8.06 -7.18
CA GLN A 81 -11.96 8.49 -8.11
C GLN A 81 -11.61 8.22 -9.57
N ARG A 82 -10.37 8.45 -9.99
CA ARG A 82 -10.00 8.38 -11.41
C ARG A 82 -9.69 6.97 -11.87
N LEU A 83 -9.06 6.14 -11.05
CA LEU A 83 -8.64 4.79 -11.44
C LEU A 83 -9.83 3.87 -11.79
N PRO A 84 -10.96 3.88 -11.07
CA PRO A 84 -12.16 3.16 -11.48
C PRO A 84 -12.74 3.67 -12.81
N ALA A 85 -12.69 4.99 -13.08
CA ALA A 85 -13.19 5.55 -14.35
C ALA A 85 -12.40 5.01 -15.55
N GLU A 86 -11.08 4.83 -15.38
CA GLU A 86 -10.19 4.33 -16.43
C GLU A 86 -10.34 2.82 -16.70
N LEU A 87 -11.04 2.07 -15.84
CA LEU A 87 -11.17 0.62 -15.96
C LEU A 87 -12.61 0.13 -16.12
N LEU A 88 -13.58 0.78 -15.48
CA LEU A 88 -14.98 0.33 -15.44
C LEU A 88 -15.85 0.99 -16.53
N LEU A 89 -15.42 2.10 -17.14
CA LEU A 89 -16.23 2.86 -18.11
C LEU A 89 -15.91 2.49 -19.57
N GLY A 90 -15.87 1.17 -19.86
CA GLY A 90 -15.85 0.65 -21.23
C GLY A 90 -14.48 0.30 -21.80
N GLN A 91 -13.40 0.40 -21.03
CA GLN A 91 -12.05 0.02 -21.45
C GLN A 91 -11.84 -1.50 -21.49
N LEU A 92 -12.54 -2.24 -20.61
CA LEU A 92 -12.46 -3.70 -20.54
C LEU A 92 -13.58 -4.34 -21.36
N THR A 93 -13.20 -5.13 -22.37
CA THR A 93 -14.15 -5.88 -23.21
C THR A 93 -13.96 -7.38 -23.08
N ALA A 94 -15.05 -8.15 -23.24
CA ALA A 94 -15.06 -9.61 -23.07
C ALA A 94 -14.13 -10.38 -24.03
N ARG A 95 -13.53 -9.72 -25.02
CA ARG A 95 -12.66 -10.35 -26.04
C ARG A 95 -11.17 -10.10 -25.79
N MET A 96 -10.82 -9.29 -24.79
CA MET A 96 -9.42 -8.95 -24.51
C MET A 96 -8.66 -10.16 -23.99
N SER A 97 -7.44 -10.31 -24.49
CA SER A 97 -6.43 -11.23 -23.99
C SER A 97 -5.82 -10.75 -22.66
N ASP A 98 -5.17 -11.65 -21.95
CA ASP A 98 -4.51 -11.34 -20.67
C ASP A 98 -3.44 -10.24 -20.84
N THR A 99 -2.77 -10.19 -21.99
CA THR A 99 -1.79 -9.14 -22.30
C THR A 99 -2.47 -7.79 -22.51
N GLU A 100 -3.58 -7.75 -23.24
CA GLU A 100 -4.35 -6.51 -23.46
C GLU A 100 -4.94 -5.97 -22.15
N ILE A 101 -5.43 -6.85 -21.27
CA ILE A 101 -5.92 -6.47 -19.94
C ILE A 101 -4.78 -5.87 -19.10
N LYS A 102 -3.61 -6.53 -19.07
CA LYS A 102 -2.43 -6.00 -18.38
C LYS A 102 -1.99 -4.64 -18.94
N THR A 103 -2.07 -4.45 -20.25
CA THR A 103 -1.78 -3.16 -20.89
C THR A 103 -2.81 -2.10 -20.51
N ALA A 104 -4.10 -2.44 -20.51
CA ALA A 104 -5.16 -1.52 -20.08
C ALA A 104 -4.96 -1.07 -18.63
N ILE A 105 -4.58 -1.98 -17.72
CA ILE A 105 -4.24 -1.63 -16.34
C ILE A 105 -3.06 -0.66 -16.29
N ARG A 106 -1.95 -0.93 -17.02
CA ARG A 106 -0.81 0.01 -17.08
C ARG A 106 -1.23 1.39 -17.58
N GLN A 107 -2.03 1.44 -18.65
CA GLN A 107 -2.49 2.71 -19.22
C GLN A 107 -3.40 3.47 -18.25
N ALA A 108 -4.24 2.78 -17.48
CA ALA A 108 -5.06 3.41 -16.45
C ALA A 108 -4.22 4.14 -15.40
N PHE A 109 -3.17 3.50 -14.85
CA PHE A 109 -2.26 4.14 -13.90
C PHE A 109 -1.54 5.35 -14.50
N ILE A 110 -1.05 5.23 -15.74
CA ILE A 110 -0.37 6.34 -16.45
C ILE A 110 -1.35 7.50 -16.73
N ALA A 111 -2.60 7.19 -17.07
CA ALA A 111 -3.64 8.20 -17.31
C ALA A 111 -4.00 8.93 -16.00
N VAL A 112 -4.09 8.21 -14.89
CA VAL A 112 -4.30 8.81 -13.56
C VAL A 112 -3.15 9.74 -13.19
N GLU A 113 -1.89 9.32 -13.34
CA GLU A 113 -0.72 10.16 -13.04
C GLU A 113 -0.73 11.45 -13.87
N LYS A 114 -0.95 11.32 -15.19
CA LYS A 114 -1.01 12.49 -16.09
C LYS A 114 -2.15 13.42 -15.71
N GLY A 115 -3.33 12.87 -15.41
CA GLY A 115 -4.48 13.65 -14.98
C GLY A 115 -4.23 14.37 -13.65
N PHE A 116 -3.51 13.73 -12.71
CA PHE A 116 -3.13 14.33 -11.45
C PHE A 116 -2.17 15.51 -11.66
N PHE A 117 -1.11 15.34 -12.44
CA PHE A 117 -0.18 16.44 -12.74
C PHE A 117 -0.82 17.59 -13.52
N GLN A 118 -1.73 17.29 -14.46
CA GLN A 118 -2.53 18.34 -15.11
C GLN A 118 -3.37 19.14 -14.11
N SER A 119 -3.84 18.51 -13.03
CA SER A 119 -4.55 19.23 -11.95
C SER A 119 -3.64 20.14 -11.11
N LEU A 120 -2.31 19.99 -11.22
CA LEU A 120 -1.30 20.79 -10.51
C LEU A 120 -0.71 21.92 -11.36
N ASP A 121 -0.94 21.94 -12.67
CA ASP A 121 -0.29 22.87 -13.61
C ASP A 121 -0.48 24.34 -13.20
N ASP A 122 -1.70 24.73 -12.81
CA ASP A 122 -1.99 26.11 -12.38
C ASP A 122 -1.23 26.48 -11.09
N ALA A 123 -1.19 25.56 -10.11
CA ALA A 123 -0.48 25.78 -8.85
C ALA A 123 1.05 25.85 -9.06
N LEU A 124 1.58 25.02 -9.96
CA LEU A 124 2.99 25.03 -10.35
C LEU A 124 3.38 26.32 -11.08
N ALA A 125 2.53 26.81 -11.98
CA ALA A 125 2.72 28.07 -12.67
C ALA A 125 2.72 29.26 -11.68
N GLU A 126 1.75 29.31 -10.77
CA GLU A 126 1.67 30.35 -9.74
C GLU A 126 2.90 30.32 -8.81
N LYS A 127 3.31 29.13 -8.36
CA LYS A 127 4.49 28.97 -7.51
C LYS A 127 5.75 29.49 -8.20
N THR A 128 5.91 29.19 -9.49
CA THR A 128 7.06 29.62 -10.30
C THR A 128 7.06 31.15 -10.47
N GLU A 129 5.90 31.76 -10.73
CA GLU A 129 5.76 33.21 -10.82
C GLU A 129 6.16 33.90 -9.51
N LEU A 130 5.68 33.40 -8.38
CA LEU A 130 6.01 33.95 -7.05
C LEU A 130 7.49 33.77 -6.70
N GLN A 131 8.11 32.65 -7.10
CA GLN A 131 9.54 32.43 -6.91
C GLN A 131 10.39 33.41 -7.72
N LEU A 132 9.99 33.74 -8.96
CA LEU A 132 10.68 34.73 -9.80
C LEU A 132 10.59 36.17 -9.25
N GLN A 133 9.59 36.47 -8.44
CA GLN A 133 9.46 37.78 -7.79
C GLN A 133 10.45 37.94 -6.63
N MET A 134 11.01 36.85 -6.10
CA MET A 134 11.97 36.89 -4.99
C MET A 134 13.41 36.97 -5.50
N PRO A 135 14.25 37.87 -4.95
CA PRO A 135 15.67 37.92 -5.28
C PRO A 135 16.40 36.62 -4.94
N GLU A 136 17.20 36.10 -5.89
CA GLU A 136 18.05 34.92 -5.67
C GLU A 136 19.09 35.16 -4.55
N GLY A 137 19.35 34.11 -3.76
CA GLY A 137 20.38 34.13 -2.71
C GLY A 137 19.95 34.70 -1.35
N LEU A 138 18.67 35.06 -1.18
CA LEU A 138 18.12 35.38 0.15
C LEU A 138 18.05 34.11 1.01
N SER A 139 18.44 34.22 2.28
CA SER A 139 18.16 33.15 3.24
C SER A 139 16.65 33.03 3.48
N SER A 140 16.16 31.84 3.84
CA SER A 140 14.73 31.63 4.14
C SER A 140 14.20 32.63 5.17
N TYR A 141 15.01 32.94 6.20
CA TYR A 141 14.64 33.92 7.23
C TYR A 141 14.49 35.34 6.67
N GLU A 142 15.41 35.79 5.81
CA GLU A 142 15.31 37.10 5.18
C GLU A 142 14.14 37.20 4.19
N ALA A 143 13.84 36.11 3.48
CA ALA A 143 12.68 36.02 2.60
C ALA A 143 11.38 36.16 3.41
N TYR A 144 11.26 35.45 4.54
CA TYR A 144 10.11 35.59 5.45
C TYR A 144 9.96 37.01 6.02
N GLN A 145 11.05 37.71 6.30
CA GLN A 145 10.99 39.09 6.81
C GLN A 145 10.58 40.10 5.73
N LYS A 146 11.07 39.94 4.51
CA LYS A 146 10.87 40.92 3.42
C LYS A 146 9.58 40.68 2.64
N PHE A 147 9.19 39.42 2.47
CA PHE A 147 8.05 39.01 1.65
C PHE A 147 7.21 37.92 2.35
N PRO A 148 6.67 38.18 3.56
CA PRO A 148 5.94 37.17 4.33
C PRO A 148 4.77 36.59 3.56
N ASP A 149 3.99 37.43 2.86
CA ASP A 149 2.81 36.99 2.11
C ASP A 149 3.17 36.08 0.93
N VAL A 150 4.25 36.40 0.21
CA VAL A 150 4.75 35.60 -0.93
C VAL A 150 5.24 34.25 -0.44
N VAL A 151 6.03 34.23 0.64
CA VAL A 151 6.56 32.97 1.20
C VAL A 151 5.42 32.10 1.75
N ASN A 152 4.45 32.70 2.45
CA ASN A 152 3.28 31.98 2.94
C ASN A 152 2.45 31.39 1.78
N ARG A 153 2.30 32.13 0.67
CA ARG A 153 1.61 31.62 -0.53
C ARG A 153 2.39 30.50 -1.22
N ILE A 154 3.71 30.63 -1.34
CA ILE A 154 4.58 29.56 -1.86
C ILE A 154 4.49 28.31 -0.99
N GLN A 155 4.45 28.45 0.34
CA GLN A 155 4.28 27.31 1.25
C GLN A 155 2.92 26.65 1.05
N ALA A 156 1.83 27.43 0.98
CA ALA A 156 0.51 26.88 0.72
C ALA A 156 0.42 26.15 -0.63
N LEU A 157 1.04 26.70 -1.68
CA LEU A 157 1.15 26.04 -2.98
C LEU A 157 2.03 24.79 -2.90
N GLN A 158 3.11 24.81 -2.12
CA GLN A 158 3.93 23.63 -1.89
C GLN A 158 3.12 22.53 -1.22
N ASP A 159 2.33 22.83 -0.20
CA ASP A 159 1.46 21.87 0.47
C ASP A 159 0.37 21.34 -0.49
N GLU A 160 -0.09 22.18 -1.43
CA GLU A 160 -1.06 21.81 -2.46
C GLU A 160 -0.49 20.91 -3.57
N ILE A 161 0.78 21.10 -3.94
CA ILE A 161 1.52 20.36 -4.97
C ILE A 161 2.16 19.09 -4.42
N SER A 162 2.50 19.10 -3.13
CA SER A 162 3.01 17.94 -2.42
C SER A 162 1.90 16.90 -2.25
N GLY A 163 2.31 15.66 -2.04
CA GLY A 163 1.38 14.56 -1.89
C GLY A 163 1.63 13.47 -2.91
N GLY A 164 1.68 12.25 -2.41
CA GLY A 164 1.78 11.05 -3.22
C GLY A 164 0.89 9.96 -2.66
N THR A 165 0.79 8.87 -3.41
CA THR A 165 0.13 7.67 -2.91
C THR A 165 0.72 6.40 -3.51
N THR A 166 0.84 5.38 -2.68
CA THR A 166 1.00 3.99 -3.12
C THR A 166 -0.36 3.44 -3.56
N ALA A 167 -0.36 2.44 -4.42
CA ALA A 167 -1.57 1.89 -4.98
C ALA A 167 -1.41 0.40 -5.28
N VAL A 168 -2.18 -0.43 -4.57
CA VAL A 168 -2.36 -1.84 -4.90
C VAL A 168 -3.79 -2.06 -5.39
N LEU A 169 -3.91 -2.63 -6.59
CA LEU A 169 -5.16 -2.88 -7.29
C LEU A 169 -5.31 -4.37 -7.56
N ALA A 170 -6.50 -4.90 -7.34
CA ALA A 170 -6.90 -6.22 -7.83
C ALA A 170 -8.13 -6.12 -8.74
N LEU A 171 -8.01 -6.69 -9.92
CA LEU A 171 -9.10 -6.82 -10.90
C LEU A 171 -9.45 -8.29 -11.06
N ILE A 172 -10.72 -8.63 -10.83
CA ILE A 172 -11.29 -9.90 -11.25
C ILE A 172 -12.15 -9.64 -12.49
N PHE A 173 -11.68 -10.14 -13.62
CA PHE A 173 -12.35 -10.00 -14.91
C PHE A 173 -12.33 -11.34 -15.64
N GLN A 174 -13.46 -11.76 -16.21
CA GLN A 174 -13.61 -13.06 -16.89
C GLN A 174 -13.11 -14.26 -16.05
N LYS A 175 -13.41 -14.26 -14.74
CA LYS A 175 -12.95 -15.29 -13.77
C LYS A 175 -11.43 -15.42 -13.66
N LYS A 176 -10.68 -14.40 -14.05
CA LYS A 176 -9.22 -14.32 -13.85
C LYS A 176 -8.88 -13.18 -12.91
N LEU A 177 -7.89 -13.41 -12.06
CA LEU A 177 -7.33 -12.42 -11.15
C LEU A 177 -6.11 -11.75 -11.78
N PHE A 178 -6.10 -10.43 -11.74
CA PHE A 178 -4.97 -9.56 -12.08
C PHE A 178 -4.68 -8.66 -10.87
N VAL A 179 -3.40 -8.45 -10.59
CA VAL A 179 -2.93 -7.58 -9.51
C VAL A 179 -1.98 -6.56 -10.12
N ALA A 180 -2.12 -5.30 -9.75
CA ALA A 180 -1.21 -4.23 -10.12
C ALA A 180 -0.75 -3.50 -8.85
N ASN A 181 0.55 -3.18 -8.78
CA ASN A 181 1.13 -2.50 -7.63
C ASN A 181 2.04 -1.34 -8.05
N VAL A 182 1.97 -0.24 -7.30
CA VAL A 182 2.88 0.91 -7.30
C VAL A 182 3.15 1.25 -5.83
N GLY A 183 4.41 1.21 -5.39
CA GLY A 183 4.79 1.41 -3.98
C GLY A 183 4.94 0.09 -3.21
N ASP A 184 4.73 0.14 -1.90
CA ASP A 184 4.97 -0.95 -0.93
C ASP A 184 3.70 -1.52 -0.28
N SER A 185 2.52 -1.06 -0.68
CA SER A 185 1.27 -1.77 -0.42
C SER A 185 1.29 -3.21 -0.97
N ARG A 186 0.61 -4.15 -0.28
CA ARG A 186 0.71 -5.60 -0.56
C ARG A 186 -0.61 -6.24 -0.96
N ALA A 187 -0.52 -7.18 -1.91
CA ALA A 187 -1.59 -8.09 -2.28
C ALA A 187 -1.20 -9.54 -1.96
N LEU A 188 -1.97 -10.20 -1.10
CA LEU A 188 -1.77 -11.59 -0.71
C LEU A 188 -2.91 -12.47 -1.21
N LEU A 189 -2.56 -13.59 -1.82
CA LEU A 189 -3.50 -14.65 -2.18
C LEU A 189 -3.38 -15.82 -1.21
N CYS A 190 -4.48 -16.11 -0.54
CA CYS A 190 -4.63 -17.24 0.34
C CYS A 190 -5.24 -18.42 -0.43
N ARG A 191 -4.53 -19.55 -0.45
CA ARG A 191 -5.02 -20.80 -1.05
C ARG A 191 -5.22 -21.86 0.01
N GLU A 192 -6.32 -22.57 -0.06
CA GLU A 192 -6.54 -23.76 0.77
C GLU A 192 -5.79 -24.95 0.15
N THR A 193 -4.97 -25.61 0.96
CA THR A 193 -4.24 -26.81 0.58
C THR A 193 -5.12 -28.04 0.79
N VAL A 194 -4.75 -29.16 0.18
CA VAL A 194 -5.47 -30.45 0.32
C VAL A 194 -5.51 -30.93 1.78
N GLU A 195 -4.57 -30.47 2.60
CA GLU A 195 -4.47 -30.79 4.03
C GLU A 195 -5.41 -29.95 4.91
N GLY A 196 -6.14 -28.99 4.32
CA GLY A 196 -7.03 -28.06 5.02
C GLY A 196 -6.30 -26.85 5.63
N SER A 197 -4.99 -26.70 5.38
CA SER A 197 -4.21 -25.53 5.76
C SER A 197 -4.35 -24.42 4.71
N VAL A 198 -4.03 -23.18 5.09
CA VAL A 198 -4.03 -22.04 4.16
C VAL A 198 -2.60 -21.63 3.87
N SER A 199 -2.18 -21.70 2.61
CA SER A 199 -0.91 -21.16 2.12
C SER A 199 -1.08 -19.71 1.69
N VAL A 200 -0.06 -18.89 1.95
CA VAL A 200 -0.06 -17.44 1.64
C VAL A 200 0.98 -17.17 0.54
N GLU A 201 0.56 -16.50 -0.52
CA GLU A 201 1.39 -16.11 -1.66
C GLU A 201 1.26 -14.59 -1.86
N GLN A 202 2.36 -13.85 -1.79
CA GLN A 202 2.35 -12.42 -2.12
C GLN A 202 2.37 -12.25 -3.66
N LEU A 203 1.34 -11.63 -4.21
CA LEU A 203 1.18 -11.40 -5.65
C LEU A 203 1.78 -10.07 -6.13
N SER A 204 1.90 -9.10 -5.23
CA SER A 204 2.56 -7.81 -5.50
C SER A 204 4.06 -7.87 -5.21
N VAL A 205 4.81 -6.91 -5.74
CA VAL A 205 6.23 -6.73 -5.44
C VAL A 205 6.41 -5.36 -4.80
N ASP A 206 7.08 -5.30 -3.66
CA ASP A 206 7.34 -4.05 -2.94
C ASP A 206 8.37 -3.22 -3.73
N HIS A 207 7.99 -1.99 -4.09
CA HIS A 207 8.84 -1.05 -4.83
C HIS A 207 9.59 -0.12 -3.86
N VAL A 208 10.59 -0.68 -3.20
CA VAL A 208 11.42 0.01 -2.18
C VAL A 208 12.90 -0.04 -2.55
N ALA A 209 13.69 0.84 -1.92
CA ALA A 209 15.13 0.97 -2.16
C ALA A 209 15.99 -0.29 -1.84
N ASN A 210 15.38 -1.38 -1.34
CA ASN A 210 16.06 -2.67 -1.14
C ASN A 210 15.76 -3.69 -2.25
N ASN A 211 14.84 -3.39 -3.17
CA ASN A 211 14.48 -4.28 -4.25
C ASN A 211 15.55 -4.24 -5.36
N ASN A 212 16.16 -5.39 -5.67
CA ASN A 212 17.23 -5.49 -6.66
C ASN A 212 16.82 -5.03 -8.07
N GLU A 213 15.58 -5.28 -8.49
CA GLU A 213 15.10 -4.82 -9.81
C GLU A 213 15.00 -3.30 -9.86
N GLU A 214 14.51 -2.67 -8.79
CA GLU A 214 14.42 -1.21 -8.68
C GLU A 214 15.80 -0.58 -8.54
N LEU A 215 16.71 -1.19 -7.78
CA LEU A 215 18.10 -0.73 -7.70
C LEU A 215 18.79 -0.78 -9.07
N ASN A 216 18.58 -1.85 -9.84
CA ASN A 216 19.11 -1.93 -11.21
C ASN A 216 18.51 -0.84 -12.11
N ARG A 217 17.21 -0.57 -12.00
CA ARG A 217 16.54 0.52 -12.73
C ARG A 217 17.15 1.88 -12.38
N LEU A 218 17.34 2.18 -11.09
CA LEU A 218 17.95 3.42 -10.61
C LEU A 218 19.41 3.55 -11.03
N ALA A 219 20.16 2.44 -11.05
CA ALA A 219 21.55 2.42 -11.50
C ALA A 219 21.66 2.78 -12.98
N ASN A 220 20.72 2.29 -13.80
CA ASN A 220 20.64 2.62 -15.22
C ASN A 220 20.29 4.11 -15.47
N LEU A 221 19.72 4.80 -14.49
CA LEU A 221 19.50 6.25 -14.53
C LEU A 221 20.76 7.05 -14.14
N GLY A 222 21.83 6.40 -13.69
CA GLY A 222 23.08 7.04 -13.28
C GLY A 222 23.16 7.40 -11.79
N LEU A 223 22.26 6.87 -10.96
CA LEU A 223 22.24 7.15 -9.51
C LEU A 223 23.24 6.29 -8.73
N ASP A 224 23.76 6.85 -7.64
CA ASP A 224 24.63 6.11 -6.71
C ASP A 224 23.81 5.19 -5.80
N ILE A 225 23.86 3.90 -6.13
CA ILE A 225 23.16 2.84 -5.39
C ILE A 225 23.67 2.69 -3.95
N GLN A 226 24.95 2.94 -3.68
CA GLN A 226 25.49 2.80 -2.33
C GLN A 226 24.91 3.88 -1.40
N GLN A 227 24.74 5.09 -1.93
CA GLN A 227 24.10 6.18 -1.19
C GLN A 227 22.61 5.88 -0.93
N ILE A 228 21.90 5.37 -1.95
CA ILE A 228 20.48 4.99 -1.83
C ILE A 228 20.29 3.87 -0.80
N LEU A 229 21.11 2.81 -0.85
CA LEU A 229 21.04 1.70 0.12
C LEU A 229 21.34 2.15 1.55
N ARG A 230 22.26 3.12 1.72
CA ARG A 230 22.62 3.64 3.04
C ARG A 230 21.49 4.44 3.67
N ASN A 231 20.79 5.24 2.86
CA ASN A 231 19.72 6.12 3.32
C ASN A 231 18.33 5.46 3.27
N ARG A 232 18.19 4.36 2.51
CA ARG A 232 16.93 3.66 2.20
C ARG A 232 15.83 4.59 1.67
N ARG A 233 16.23 5.69 1.03
CA ARG A 233 15.34 6.76 0.58
C ARG A 233 15.79 7.33 -0.76
N ILE A 234 14.82 7.78 -1.53
CA ILE A 234 14.96 8.48 -2.81
C ILE A 234 14.34 9.87 -2.62
N GLY A 235 15.20 10.88 -2.44
CA GLY A 235 14.74 12.21 -2.04
C GLY A 235 14.16 12.18 -0.62
N ASN A 236 12.89 12.53 -0.48
CA ASN A 236 12.14 12.48 0.77
C ASN A 236 11.34 11.18 0.98
N GLN A 237 11.25 10.29 0.00
CA GLN A 237 10.40 9.08 0.05
C GLN A 237 11.20 7.77 0.18
N GLU A 238 10.58 6.71 0.72
CA GLU A 238 11.14 5.34 0.76
C GLU A 238 10.78 4.53 -0.49
N ASN A 239 9.67 4.91 -1.14
CA ASN A 239 9.09 4.24 -2.28
C ASN A 239 9.76 4.66 -3.59
N THR A 240 10.07 3.68 -4.44
CA THR A 240 10.70 3.90 -5.75
C THR A 240 9.69 4.06 -6.87
N ARG A 241 8.41 3.79 -6.57
CA ARG A 241 7.26 4.01 -7.45
C ARG A 241 6.09 4.56 -6.63
N SER A 242 5.43 5.59 -7.14
CA SER A 242 4.25 6.23 -6.51
C SER A 242 3.43 6.95 -7.57
N ILE A 243 2.16 7.24 -7.26
CA ILE A 243 1.34 8.20 -8.02
C ILE A 243 1.46 9.56 -7.33
N GLY A 244 1.63 10.64 -8.09
CA GLY A 244 1.84 12.00 -7.56
C GLY A 244 3.30 12.30 -7.27
N ASP A 245 3.62 12.81 -6.08
CA ASP A 245 4.99 13.08 -5.64
C ASP A 245 5.81 13.94 -6.63
N TYR A 246 5.27 15.11 -7.00
CA TYR A 246 5.90 15.98 -7.98
C TYR A 246 7.38 16.26 -7.67
N GLY A 247 7.73 16.41 -6.39
CA GLY A 247 9.11 16.69 -5.96
C GLY A 247 10.14 15.65 -6.40
N VAL A 248 9.83 14.35 -6.35
CA VAL A 248 10.74 13.27 -6.78
C VAL A 248 10.48 12.79 -8.22
N LYS A 249 9.51 13.43 -8.89
CA LYS A 249 9.24 13.33 -10.34
C LYS A 249 9.59 14.65 -11.03
N GLY A 250 8.63 15.48 -11.44
CA GLY A 250 8.90 16.72 -12.18
C GLY A 250 9.98 17.64 -11.56
N GLY A 251 10.12 17.65 -10.23
CA GLY A 251 11.11 18.43 -9.48
C GLY A 251 12.37 17.68 -9.03
N TYR A 252 12.65 16.44 -9.49
CA TYR A 252 13.71 15.61 -8.89
C TYR A 252 15.11 16.24 -8.93
N LYS A 253 15.34 17.17 -9.87
CA LYS A 253 16.62 17.87 -10.02
C LYS A 253 16.97 18.81 -8.87
N ASP A 254 15.99 19.18 -8.06
CA ASP A 254 16.21 20.00 -6.87
C ASP A 254 16.87 19.21 -5.74
N PHE A 255 16.84 17.87 -5.80
CA PHE A 255 17.56 17.01 -4.87
C PHE A 255 18.97 16.70 -5.40
N ASP A 256 20.01 17.12 -4.68
CA ASP A 256 21.41 16.90 -5.06
C ASP A 256 21.69 15.44 -5.47
N ILE A 257 21.17 14.49 -4.69
CA ILE A 257 21.36 13.04 -4.90
C ILE A 257 20.70 12.56 -6.20
N LEU A 258 19.58 13.18 -6.60
CA LEU A 258 18.77 12.76 -7.75
C LEU A 258 19.08 13.58 -9.01
N SER A 259 19.75 14.72 -8.87
CA SER A 259 20.07 15.66 -9.95
C SER A 259 20.83 15.05 -11.13
N VAL A 260 21.60 14.00 -10.87
CA VAL A 260 22.41 13.26 -11.86
C VAL A 260 21.55 12.33 -12.73
N ALA A 261 20.31 12.02 -12.32
CA ALA A 261 19.45 11.07 -13.02
C ALA A 261 19.07 11.54 -14.44
N THR A 262 19.20 10.62 -15.40
CA THR A 262 18.85 10.87 -16.81
C THR A 262 17.34 10.94 -17.08
N GLY A 263 16.52 10.48 -16.14
CA GLY A 263 15.06 10.53 -16.17
C GLY A 263 14.49 10.41 -14.76
N GLU A 264 13.16 10.39 -14.65
CA GLU A 264 12.45 10.36 -13.36
C GLU A 264 12.87 9.13 -12.52
N PRO A 265 13.46 9.34 -11.33
CA PRO A 265 13.84 8.25 -10.44
C PRO A 265 12.63 7.48 -9.92
N VAL A 266 11.57 8.19 -9.54
CA VAL A 266 10.30 7.63 -9.08
C VAL A 266 9.30 7.64 -10.23
N ILE A 267 8.65 6.51 -10.50
CA ILE A 267 7.72 6.34 -11.63
C ILE A 267 6.35 5.86 -11.16
N ALA A 268 5.29 6.17 -11.93
CA ALA A 268 3.93 5.71 -11.65
C ALA A 268 3.54 4.41 -12.41
N GLU A 269 4.48 3.80 -13.15
CA GLU A 269 4.19 2.57 -13.90
C GLU A 269 4.01 1.36 -12.96
N PRO A 270 2.85 0.67 -13.00
CA PRO A 270 2.59 -0.44 -12.11
C PRO A 270 3.32 -1.71 -12.54
N PHE A 271 3.77 -2.49 -11.56
CA PHE A 271 4.04 -3.90 -11.76
C PHE A 271 2.72 -4.65 -11.85
N VAL A 272 2.43 -5.27 -13.01
CA VAL A 272 1.18 -6.01 -13.23
C VAL A 272 1.42 -7.50 -13.31
N TYR A 273 0.91 -8.23 -12.32
CA TYR A 273 0.94 -9.67 -12.22
C TYR A 273 -0.44 -10.29 -12.49
N GLY A 274 -0.45 -11.55 -12.93
CA GLY A 274 -1.67 -12.34 -12.99
C GLY A 274 -2.14 -12.71 -14.39
N GLY A 275 -3.47 -12.77 -14.57
CA GLY A 275 -4.12 -13.67 -15.52
C GLY A 275 -4.41 -15.04 -14.90
N ILE A 276 -4.51 -15.09 -13.57
CA ILE A 276 -4.62 -16.34 -12.82
C ILE A 276 -6.07 -16.80 -12.86
N PRO A 277 -6.40 -17.98 -13.43
CA PRO A 277 -7.75 -18.49 -13.41
C PRO A 277 -8.17 -18.78 -11.96
N ILE A 278 -9.29 -18.18 -11.55
CA ILE A 278 -9.87 -18.45 -10.24
C ILE A 278 -10.34 -19.91 -10.22
N ASN A 279 -9.94 -20.63 -9.18
CA ASN A 279 -10.26 -22.02 -8.99
C ASN A 279 -10.68 -22.28 -7.53
N GLU A 280 -11.10 -23.51 -7.24
CA GLU A 280 -11.64 -23.90 -5.93
C GLU A 280 -10.64 -23.79 -4.77
N SER A 281 -9.33 -23.78 -5.05
CA SER A 281 -8.30 -23.59 -4.01
C SER A 281 -8.25 -22.16 -3.48
N PHE A 282 -8.78 -21.18 -4.22
CA PHE A 282 -8.74 -19.79 -3.78
C PHE A 282 -9.64 -19.63 -2.54
N TYR A 283 -9.04 -19.17 -1.45
CA TYR A 283 -9.75 -18.96 -0.19
C TYR A 283 -10.08 -17.48 -0.01
N ALA A 284 -9.05 -16.63 0.05
CA ALA A 284 -9.18 -15.19 0.24
C ALA A 284 -8.12 -14.43 -0.56
N LEU A 285 -8.44 -13.20 -0.93
CA LEU A 285 -7.50 -12.19 -1.41
C LEU A 285 -7.46 -11.07 -0.37
N VAL A 286 -6.26 -10.65 0.00
CA VAL A 286 -6.02 -9.58 0.97
C VAL A 286 -5.24 -8.46 0.28
N LEU A 287 -5.73 -7.23 0.37
CA LEU A 287 -4.97 -6.03 0.03
C LEU A 287 -4.74 -5.23 1.30
N MET A 288 -3.52 -4.74 1.53
CA MET A 288 -3.19 -3.99 2.74
C MET A 288 -2.16 -2.88 2.48
N SER A 289 -2.32 -1.75 3.19
CA SER A 289 -1.30 -0.70 3.25
C SER A 289 -0.11 -1.12 4.11
N ASP A 290 0.98 -0.36 4.00
CA ASP A 290 2.23 -0.67 4.69
C ASP A 290 2.10 -0.58 6.22
N GLY A 291 1.29 0.37 6.72
CA GLY A 291 1.03 0.53 8.14
C GLY A 291 0.48 -0.74 8.80
N VAL A 292 -0.21 -1.63 8.06
CA VAL A 292 -0.68 -2.92 8.59
C VAL A 292 0.49 -3.85 8.92
N TYR A 293 1.34 -4.16 7.92
CA TYR A 293 2.41 -5.14 8.10
C TYR A 293 3.61 -4.55 8.85
N ARG A 294 3.94 -3.26 8.65
CA ARG A 294 5.01 -2.58 9.39
C ARG A 294 4.72 -2.55 10.88
N SER A 295 3.47 -2.30 11.28
CA SER A 295 3.09 -2.36 12.70
C SER A 295 3.28 -3.73 13.33
N ILE A 296 3.06 -4.81 12.57
CA ILE A 296 3.34 -6.17 13.05
C ILE A 296 4.85 -6.38 13.21
N GLU A 297 5.63 -5.98 12.21
CA GLU A 297 7.09 -6.11 12.21
C GLU A 297 7.73 -5.32 13.36
N GLU A 298 7.23 -4.11 13.62
CA GLU A 298 7.65 -3.27 14.74
C GLU A 298 7.24 -3.87 16.08
N ALA A 299 6.00 -4.34 16.22
CA ALA A 299 5.50 -4.95 17.45
C ALA A 299 6.17 -6.30 17.76
N ALA A 300 6.64 -7.01 16.74
CA ALA A 300 7.22 -8.33 16.86
C ALA A 300 8.60 -8.31 17.55
N CYS A 301 8.76 -9.11 18.60
CA CYS A 301 10.05 -9.28 19.29
C CYS A 301 11.04 -10.19 18.53
N ARG A 302 10.63 -10.82 17.42
CA ARG A 302 11.41 -11.76 16.61
C ARG A 302 11.12 -11.54 15.12
N GLU A 303 12.02 -11.97 14.25
CA GLU A 303 11.75 -12.04 12.81
C GLU A 303 10.54 -12.96 12.58
N LEU A 304 9.49 -12.37 12.04
CA LEU A 304 8.20 -12.99 11.77
C LEU A 304 7.85 -12.68 10.33
N ASP A 305 7.25 -13.65 9.66
CA ASP A 305 6.59 -13.42 8.39
C ASP A 305 5.30 -12.63 8.67
N SER A 306 5.36 -11.32 8.41
CA SER A 306 4.23 -10.41 8.63
C SER A 306 3.03 -10.77 7.77
N ASN A 307 3.25 -11.25 6.55
CA ASN A 307 2.18 -11.69 5.65
C ASN A 307 1.45 -12.91 6.22
N ALA A 308 2.19 -13.91 6.69
CA ALA A 308 1.60 -15.09 7.33
C ALA A 308 0.85 -14.73 8.61
N GLU A 309 1.36 -13.79 9.41
CA GLU A 309 0.71 -13.36 10.65
C GLU A 309 -0.60 -12.60 10.40
N VAL A 310 -0.64 -11.69 9.42
CA VAL A 310 -1.90 -11.02 9.00
C VAL A 310 -2.95 -12.06 8.63
N VAL A 311 -2.60 -13.02 7.79
CA VAL A 311 -3.55 -14.07 7.36
C VAL A 311 -3.98 -14.94 8.53
N ARG A 312 -3.06 -15.27 9.46
CA ARG A 312 -3.38 -16.02 10.67
C ARG A 312 -4.43 -15.29 11.51
N ILE A 313 -4.29 -13.98 11.69
CA ILE A 313 -5.28 -13.16 12.43
C ILE A 313 -6.62 -13.11 11.68
N ILE A 314 -6.60 -12.96 10.36
CA ILE A 314 -7.83 -12.99 9.54
C ILE A 314 -8.58 -14.32 9.72
N LEU A 315 -7.86 -15.45 9.71
CA LEU A 315 -8.45 -16.77 9.92
C LEU A 315 -9.04 -16.90 11.33
N ASP A 316 -8.37 -16.41 12.37
CA ASP A 316 -8.92 -16.39 13.74
C ASP A 316 -10.25 -15.61 13.82
N GLU A 317 -10.30 -14.42 13.20
CA GLU A 317 -11.47 -13.53 13.23
C GLU A 317 -12.62 -14.06 12.36
N LEU A 318 -12.33 -14.77 11.27
CA LEU A 318 -13.32 -15.44 10.42
C LEU A 318 -14.16 -16.49 11.19
N TYR A 319 -13.62 -17.11 12.24
CA TYR A 319 -14.38 -18.03 13.09
C TYR A 319 -15.30 -17.32 14.09
N SER A 320 -15.00 -16.06 14.42
CA SER A 320 -15.64 -15.33 15.52
C SER A 320 -16.71 -14.35 15.05
N GLN A 321 -16.52 -13.76 13.87
CA GLN A 321 -17.36 -12.71 13.33
C GLN A 321 -18.32 -13.22 12.24
N ASN A 322 -19.37 -12.45 11.98
CA ASN A 322 -20.38 -12.76 10.96
C ASN A 322 -20.43 -11.72 9.83
N ASN A 323 -19.46 -10.81 9.72
CA ASN A 323 -19.47 -9.80 8.69
C ASN A 323 -18.05 -9.43 8.26
N LEU A 324 -17.83 -9.28 6.95
CA LEU A 324 -16.49 -9.09 6.38
C LEU A 324 -15.84 -7.77 6.80
N ASN A 325 -16.62 -6.69 6.91
CA ASN A 325 -16.12 -5.41 7.42
C ASN A 325 -15.66 -5.52 8.87
N GLY A 326 -16.44 -6.20 9.72
CA GLY A 326 -16.11 -6.42 11.12
C GLY A 326 -14.92 -7.35 11.30
N ILE A 327 -14.71 -8.31 10.40
CA ILE A 327 -13.48 -9.11 10.36
C ILE A 327 -12.29 -8.22 10.04
N ALA A 328 -12.34 -7.46 8.94
CA ALA A 328 -11.25 -6.59 8.53
C ALA A 328 -10.93 -5.53 9.61
N GLN A 329 -11.96 -4.93 10.22
CA GLN A 329 -11.82 -3.98 11.32
C GLN A 329 -11.23 -4.63 12.57
N ALA A 330 -11.70 -5.82 12.97
CA ALA A 330 -11.16 -6.53 14.13
C ALA A 330 -9.68 -6.88 13.96
N VAL A 331 -9.25 -7.21 12.74
CA VAL A 331 -7.84 -7.47 12.41
C VAL A 331 -6.99 -6.22 12.63
N VAL A 332 -7.34 -5.08 12.02
CA VAL A 332 -6.56 -3.84 12.21
C VAL A 332 -6.59 -3.37 13.67
N ASP A 333 -7.72 -3.50 14.37
CA ASP A 333 -7.84 -3.19 15.80
C ASP A 333 -6.95 -4.09 16.67
N ARG A 334 -6.83 -5.38 16.32
CA ARG A 334 -5.97 -6.32 17.04
C ARG A 334 -4.49 -6.00 16.81
N ILE A 335 -4.11 -5.65 15.59
CA ILE A 335 -2.74 -5.22 15.26
C ILE A 335 -2.40 -3.92 15.98
N GLY A 336 -3.26 -2.89 15.90
CA GLY A 336 -3.06 -1.61 16.56
C GLY A 336 -2.96 -1.72 18.09
N ARG A 337 -3.74 -2.61 18.70
CA ARG A 337 -3.62 -2.93 20.14
C ARG A 337 -2.29 -3.60 20.47
N ALA A 338 -1.88 -4.61 19.69
CA ALA A 338 -0.61 -5.29 19.91
C ALA A 338 0.58 -4.32 19.81
N HIS A 339 0.55 -3.40 18.84
CA HIS A 339 1.57 -2.36 18.68
C HIS A 339 1.63 -1.40 19.89
N LEU A 340 0.46 -0.96 20.38
CA LEU A 340 0.37 -0.14 21.60
C LEU A 340 0.87 -0.89 22.84
N ASP A 341 0.49 -2.16 23.00
CA ASP A 341 0.93 -2.99 24.13
C ASP A 341 2.46 -3.17 24.10
N THR A 342 3.05 -3.33 22.91
CA THR A 342 4.51 -3.39 22.76
C THR A 342 5.15 -2.06 23.15
N TYR A 343 4.61 -0.91 22.74
CA TYR A 343 5.11 0.40 23.17
C TYR A 343 5.04 0.57 24.70
N MET A 344 3.93 0.19 25.32
CA MET A 344 3.76 0.29 26.78
C MET A 344 4.75 -0.60 27.56
N ASN A 345 5.12 -1.75 26.98
CA ASN A 345 6.13 -2.63 27.57
C ASN A 345 7.57 -2.21 27.24
N GLN A 346 7.78 -1.55 26.09
CA GLN A 346 9.10 -1.20 25.54
C GLN A 346 9.04 0.19 24.88
N MET A 347 9.07 1.26 25.68
CA MET A 347 8.86 2.66 25.23
C MET A 347 9.77 3.14 24.09
N SER A 348 10.93 2.51 23.87
CA SER A 348 11.85 2.87 22.80
C SER A 348 11.49 2.27 21.44
N LYS A 349 10.61 1.27 21.39
CA LYS A 349 10.14 0.59 20.17
C LYS A 349 8.71 1.05 19.87
N CYS A 350 8.30 1.14 18.61
CA CYS A 350 6.90 1.40 18.24
C CYS A 350 6.36 2.79 18.65
N GLN A 351 7.12 3.89 18.50
CA GLN A 351 6.71 5.22 19.01
C GLN A 351 5.56 5.87 18.23
N ARG A 352 5.45 5.54 16.95
CA ARG A 352 4.43 6.03 16.04
C ARG A 352 3.94 4.86 15.19
N ARG A 353 2.76 5.01 14.63
CA ARG A 353 2.12 4.05 13.75
C ARG A 353 1.43 4.81 12.64
N ASP A 354 1.62 4.36 11.41
CA ASP A 354 1.00 4.98 10.24
C ASP A 354 -0.45 4.48 10.05
N ASP A 355 -1.14 5.04 9.07
CA ASP A 355 -2.51 4.66 8.72
C ASP A 355 -2.57 3.18 8.32
N MET A 356 -3.69 2.53 8.64
CA MET A 356 -3.92 1.14 8.27
C MET A 356 -5.18 1.01 7.46
N THR A 357 -5.06 0.31 6.35
CA THR A 357 -6.18 -0.14 5.53
C THR A 357 -6.00 -1.60 5.18
N LEU A 358 -7.03 -2.39 5.46
CA LEU A 358 -7.06 -3.82 5.15
C LEU A 358 -8.35 -4.15 4.42
N LEU A 359 -8.23 -4.66 3.21
CA LEU A 359 -9.34 -5.16 2.39
C LEU A 359 -9.23 -6.67 2.25
N ILE A 360 -10.34 -7.37 2.52
CA ILE A 360 -10.43 -8.83 2.45
C ILE A 360 -11.52 -9.20 1.46
N ARG A 361 -11.22 -10.07 0.49
CA ARG A 361 -12.17 -10.63 -0.49
C ARG A 361 -12.20 -12.16 -0.37
N ILE A 362 -13.37 -12.75 -0.05
CA ILE A 362 -13.50 -14.21 0.19
C ILE A 362 -14.07 -14.94 -1.03
N PHE A 363 -13.28 -15.79 -1.70
CA PHE A 363 -13.71 -16.49 -2.92
C PHE A 363 -14.79 -17.55 -2.69
N LYS A 364 -14.84 -18.14 -1.49
CA LYS A 364 -15.85 -19.15 -1.14
C LYS A 364 -17.19 -18.50 -0.78
N GLU A 365 -18.13 -18.54 -1.72
CA GLU A 365 -19.46 -17.93 -1.54
C GLU A 365 -20.22 -18.50 -0.35
N ASP A 366 -20.08 -19.79 -0.02
CA ASP A 366 -20.72 -20.39 1.14
C ASP A 366 -20.30 -19.72 2.44
N ILE A 367 -19.01 -19.40 2.57
CA ILE A 367 -18.46 -18.69 3.73
C ILE A 367 -19.05 -17.28 3.79
N ALA A 368 -19.07 -16.57 2.65
CA ALA A 368 -19.62 -15.22 2.57
C ALA A 368 -21.15 -15.15 2.78
N ASN A 369 -21.88 -16.19 2.39
CA ASN A 369 -23.34 -16.26 2.52
C ASN A 369 -23.77 -16.73 3.92
N ASN A 370 -23.01 -17.65 4.55
CA ASN A 370 -23.24 -18.05 5.94
C ASN A 370 -23.01 -16.90 6.94
N MET A 371 -22.18 -15.93 6.58
CA MET A 371 -21.97 -14.70 7.35
C MET A 371 -23.20 -13.77 7.34
N LYS A 372 -23.96 -13.70 6.24
CA LYS A 372 -25.12 -12.78 6.11
C LYS A 372 -26.34 -13.18 6.94
N SER A 373 -26.35 -14.38 7.52
CA SER A 373 -27.40 -14.76 8.45
C SER A 373 -27.04 -14.25 9.83
N PRO A 374 -27.87 -13.40 10.48
CA PRO A 374 -27.79 -13.31 11.91
C PRO A 374 -27.99 -14.75 12.40
N ARG A 375 -26.94 -15.35 12.97
CA ARG A 375 -27.18 -16.27 14.07
C ARG A 375 -27.85 -15.41 15.14
N ALA A 376 -29.16 -15.21 14.98
CA ALA A 376 -30.03 -15.20 16.13
C ALA A 376 -29.51 -16.34 17.00
N THR A 377 -29.34 -16.07 18.27
CA THR A 377 -29.23 -17.09 19.31
C THR A 377 -30.55 -17.86 19.33
N GLY A 378 -30.80 -18.60 18.25
CA GLY A 378 -31.90 -19.50 18.04
C GLY A 378 -31.54 -20.75 18.80
N ARG A 379 -32.12 -20.87 19.99
CA ARG A 379 -32.42 -22.16 20.60
C ARG A 379 -32.78 -23.14 19.48
N GLN A 380 -31.91 -24.12 19.26
CA GLN A 380 -32.27 -25.32 18.52
C GLN A 380 -33.42 -25.97 19.29
N THR A 381 -34.62 -25.91 18.73
CA THR A 381 -35.72 -26.76 19.17
C THR A 381 -35.48 -28.12 18.52
N MET A 382 -34.78 -29.00 19.25
CA MET A 382 -34.84 -30.43 18.98
C MET A 382 -36.24 -30.94 19.35
N PRO A 383 -36.96 -31.63 18.46
CA PRO A 383 -38.25 -32.18 18.82
C PRO A 383 -38.06 -33.39 19.74
N GLY A 384 -38.54 -33.28 20.97
CA GLY A 384 -38.74 -34.40 21.88
C GLY A 384 -37.79 -34.47 23.08
N MET A 385 -37.99 -33.58 24.07
CA MET A 385 -37.63 -33.87 25.47
C MET A 385 -38.42 -32.94 26.42
N PRO A 386 -38.93 -33.43 27.56
CA PRO A 386 -39.70 -32.59 28.48
C PRO A 386 -38.78 -31.61 29.23
N PRO A 387 -39.29 -30.48 29.71
CA PRO A 387 -38.46 -29.39 30.22
C PRO A 387 -37.86 -29.75 31.58
N ILE A 388 -36.53 -29.59 31.71
CA ILE A 388 -35.81 -29.67 32.99
C ILE A 388 -35.48 -28.24 33.47
N SER A 389 -35.83 -27.95 34.72
CA SER A 389 -35.61 -26.69 35.43
C SER A 389 -34.12 -26.31 35.53
N PRO A 390 -33.76 -25.01 35.53
CA PRO A 390 -32.38 -24.58 35.47
C PRO A 390 -31.68 -24.62 36.84
N GLY A 391 -30.49 -25.23 36.89
CA GLY A 391 -29.48 -24.94 37.91
C GLY A 391 -28.96 -26.12 38.72
N VAL A 392 -28.25 -27.08 38.10
CA VAL A 392 -27.21 -27.90 38.75
C VAL A 392 -26.23 -28.39 37.68
N LEU A 393 -24.93 -28.06 37.79
CA LEU A 393 -23.88 -28.76 37.03
C LEU A 393 -23.50 -30.03 37.80
N PRO A 394 -23.43 -31.21 37.16
CA PRO A 394 -23.09 -32.45 37.86
C PRO A 394 -21.62 -32.46 38.24
N VAL A 395 -21.33 -32.81 39.50
CA VAL A 395 -19.97 -33.09 39.97
C VAL A 395 -19.51 -34.43 39.38
N SER A 396 -18.29 -34.50 38.86
CA SER A 396 -17.73 -35.69 38.21
C SER A 396 -17.62 -36.93 39.12
N VAL A 397 -17.81 -36.75 40.44
CA VAL A 397 -17.86 -37.82 41.43
C VAL A 397 -19.09 -37.60 42.32
N PRO A 398 -20.11 -38.48 42.29
CA PRO A 398 -21.27 -38.38 43.17
C PRO A 398 -20.89 -38.57 44.63
N TYR A 399 -21.40 -37.72 45.53
CA TYR A 399 -21.26 -37.90 46.97
C TYR A 399 -22.01 -39.16 47.42
N ASN A 400 -21.31 -40.13 48.02
CA ASN A 400 -21.91 -41.35 48.56
C ASN A 400 -22.00 -41.24 50.09
N PRO A 401 -23.20 -41.16 50.71
CA PRO A 401 -23.36 -41.00 52.15
C PRO A 401 -23.16 -42.31 52.95
N ALA A 402 -22.80 -43.43 52.31
CA ALA A 402 -22.77 -44.75 52.95
C ALA A 402 -21.47 -45.09 53.72
N ASN A 403 -20.69 -44.12 54.18
CA ASN A 403 -19.54 -44.38 55.05
C ASN A 403 -19.57 -43.48 56.30
N SER A 404 -20.06 -44.02 57.42
CA SER A 404 -19.79 -43.49 58.75
C SER A 404 -18.33 -43.81 59.11
N ILE A 405 -17.41 -42.91 58.78
CA ILE A 405 -16.00 -43.07 59.18
C ILE A 405 -15.84 -42.55 60.61
N SER A 406 -15.94 -43.45 61.58
CA SER A 406 -15.25 -43.31 62.85
C SER A 406 -13.78 -43.70 62.64
N GLY A 407 -12.89 -42.72 62.46
CA GLY A 407 -11.44 -42.94 62.27
C GLY A 407 -10.82 -41.93 61.30
N ASN A 408 -9.53 -41.62 61.46
CA ASN A 408 -8.83 -40.54 60.75
C ASN A 408 -9.08 -40.50 59.23
N ALA A 409 -9.14 -39.28 58.69
CA ALA A 409 -9.42 -38.98 57.28
C ALA A 409 -8.46 -39.70 56.30
N PRO A 410 -8.95 -40.15 55.12
CA PRO A 410 -8.12 -40.82 54.13
C PRO A 410 -7.13 -39.85 53.46
N SER A 411 -5.92 -40.33 53.17
CA SER A 411 -4.90 -39.57 52.44
C SER A 411 -5.20 -39.55 50.94
N LEU A 412 -5.38 -38.36 50.39
CA LEU A 412 -5.50 -38.13 48.94
C LEU A 412 -4.13 -38.26 48.27
N TYR A 413 -4.04 -39.06 47.22
CA TYR A 413 -2.84 -39.18 46.38
C TYR A 413 -3.13 -38.64 44.99
N ILE A 414 -2.32 -37.68 44.54
CA ILE A 414 -2.35 -37.13 43.18
C ILE A 414 -1.05 -37.58 42.49
N PRO A 415 -1.11 -38.32 41.36
CA PRO A 415 0.09 -38.72 40.64
C PRO A 415 0.84 -37.50 40.08
N GLN A 416 2.14 -37.36 40.35
CA GLN A 416 2.97 -36.34 39.71
C GLN A 416 3.37 -36.80 38.30
N GLY A 417 2.99 -36.02 37.28
CA GLY A 417 3.59 -36.08 35.96
C GLY A 417 5.03 -35.58 36.02
N SER A 418 5.93 -36.26 35.32
CA SER A 418 7.38 -36.03 35.31
C SER A 418 7.77 -34.61 34.88
N GLN A 419 8.51 -33.89 35.74
CA GLN A 419 9.33 -32.73 35.36
C GLN A 419 10.74 -32.78 35.98
N PRO A 420 11.75 -32.15 35.35
CA PRO A 420 13.16 -32.22 35.76
C PRO A 420 13.46 -31.34 36.98
N LYS A 421 14.51 -31.71 37.72
CA LYS A 421 15.00 -31.07 38.96
C LYS A 421 15.44 -29.62 38.76
N GLU A 422 14.94 -28.71 39.61
CA GLU A 422 15.67 -27.52 40.09
C GLU A 422 15.43 -27.28 41.59
N THR A 423 16.47 -26.75 42.25
CA THR A 423 16.66 -26.62 43.70
C THR A 423 16.18 -25.27 44.26
N SER A 424 15.25 -25.32 45.23
CA SER A 424 15.14 -24.56 46.50
C SER A 424 15.48 -23.04 46.57
N VAL A 425 14.52 -22.19 46.99
CA VAL A 425 14.48 -21.42 48.28
C VAL A 425 13.27 -20.43 48.36
N HIS A 426 12.44 -20.58 49.43
CA HIS A 426 11.53 -19.69 50.20
C HIS A 426 10.53 -18.61 49.62
N THR A 427 9.30 -18.67 50.17
CA THR A 427 7.99 -17.91 50.12
C THR A 427 7.97 -16.40 50.47
N PRO A 428 6.83 -15.61 50.40
CA PRO A 428 5.41 -15.90 50.01
C PRO A 428 4.74 -14.91 49.01
N SER A 429 3.54 -15.26 48.51
CA SER A 429 2.65 -14.45 47.63
C SER A 429 1.78 -13.41 48.37
N PRO A 430 1.14 -12.47 47.63
CA PRO A 430 -0.34 -12.54 47.57
C PRO A 430 -0.96 -12.26 46.17
N THR A 431 -1.99 -13.06 45.86
CA THR A 431 -3.26 -12.79 45.13
C THR A 431 -3.25 -11.75 44.00
N THR A 432 -3.55 -12.10 42.74
CA THR A 432 -4.92 -12.29 42.19
C THR A 432 -4.79 -12.90 40.78
N SER A 433 -5.45 -14.03 40.48
CA SER A 433 -5.47 -14.62 39.13
C SER A 433 -6.91 -14.94 38.68
N THR A 434 -7.26 -14.33 37.55
CA THR A 434 -8.36 -14.70 36.65
C THR A 434 -7.97 -15.94 35.83
N PRO A 435 -8.93 -16.79 35.40
CA PRO A 435 -8.60 -18.08 34.81
C PRO A 435 -8.19 -17.98 33.33
N THR A 436 -6.98 -18.44 33.03
CA THR A 436 -6.46 -18.71 31.68
C THR A 436 -7.00 -20.05 31.18
N ASN A 437 -7.68 -20.05 30.03
CA ASN A 437 -8.04 -21.28 29.31
C ASN A 437 -6.80 -21.91 28.66
N ALA A 438 -6.76 -23.25 28.67
CA ALA A 438 -5.69 -24.07 28.11
C ALA A 438 -5.65 -24.03 26.56
N PRO A 439 -4.51 -24.37 25.93
CA PRO A 439 -4.30 -24.23 24.47
C PRO A 439 -5.02 -25.32 23.67
N LEU A 440 -5.63 -24.92 22.55
CA LEU A 440 -6.11 -25.80 21.47
C LEU A 440 -4.99 -26.00 20.41
N PRO A 441 -5.07 -27.04 19.55
CA PRO A 441 -3.90 -27.61 18.88
C PRO A 441 -3.34 -26.68 17.79
N LEU A 442 -2.01 -26.72 17.66
CA LEU A 442 -1.21 -25.97 16.69
C LEU A 442 -1.56 -26.40 15.25
N PHE A 443 -1.94 -25.44 14.40
CA PHE A 443 -1.98 -25.62 12.95
C PHE A 443 -0.62 -25.24 12.36
N THR A 444 -0.04 -26.13 11.55
CA THR A 444 1.26 -25.91 10.92
C THR A 444 1.08 -25.19 9.58
N ILE A 445 1.63 -23.98 9.47
CA ILE A 445 1.76 -23.22 8.22
C ILE A 445 3.09 -23.63 7.58
N SER A 446 3.05 -24.12 6.34
CA SER A 446 4.26 -24.47 5.57
C SER A 446 4.57 -23.34 4.59
N SER A 447 5.73 -22.70 4.76
CA SER A 447 6.30 -21.72 3.83
C SER A 447 7.29 -22.42 2.90
N SER A 448 7.03 -22.40 1.58
CA SER A 448 8.01 -22.85 0.59
C SER A 448 8.80 -21.66 0.04
N GLN A 449 10.03 -21.46 0.55
CA GLN A 449 11.02 -20.61 -0.11
C GLN A 449 11.92 -21.49 -0.99
N SER A 450 12.15 -21.02 -2.21
CA SER A 450 13.10 -21.60 -3.16
C SER A 450 14.51 -21.07 -2.88
N GLU A 451 15.38 -21.88 -2.29
CA GLU A 451 16.79 -21.57 -2.07
C GLU A 451 17.67 -21.98 -3.27
N THR A 452 18.34 -21.01 -3.88
CA THR A 452 19.52 -21.22 -4.72
C THR A 452 20.77 -21.34 -3.84
N GLN A 453 21.50 -22.43 -4.03
CA GLN A 453 22.69 -22.82 -3.28
C GLN A 453 23.85 -21.83 -3.44
N SER A 454 24.54 -21.51 -2.36
CA SER A 454 25.94 -21.07 -2.38
C SER A 454 26.64 -21.40 -1.07
N SER A 455 27.80 -22.02 -1.20
CA SER A 455 28.53 -22.80 -0.21
C SER A 455 29.26 -21.95 0.84
N ALA A 456 29.29 -22.47 2.06
CA ALA A 456 30.07 -21.97 3.18
C ALA A 456 31.58 -22.10 3.00
N SER A 457 32.35 -21.21 3.63
CA SER A 457 33.49 -21.63 4.46
C SER A 457 33.86 -20.56 5.49
N SER A 458 33.97 -21.06 6.72
CA SER A 458 34.24 -20.42 8.00
C SER A 458 35.71 -20.08 8.23
N ALA A 459 35.99 -19.01 8.98
CA ALA A 459 37.06 -19.02 10.00
C ALA A 459 36.86 -17.90 11.05
N SER A 460 36.86 -18.35 12.30
CA SER A 460 36.86 -17.62 13.57
C SER A 460 38.09 -16.73 13.80
N GLN A 461 37.93 -15.61 14.52
CA GLN A 461 38.61 -15.26 15.79
C GLN A 461 38.48 -13.75 16.11
N SER A 462 37.99 -13.44 17.30
CA SER A 462 38.09 -12.15 18.02
C SER A 462 39.39 -12.12 18.85
N PRO A 463 39.74 -11.07 19.65
CA PRO A 463 39.30 -9.66 19.68
C PRO A 463 40.45 -8.63 19.87
N SER A 464 40.10 -7.32 19.86
CA SER A 464 40.56 -6.26 20.80
C SER A 464 41.28 -5.01 20.23
N THR A 465 40.68 -3.86 20.59
CA THR A 465 41.26 -2.56 21.06
C THR A 465 42.08 -1.61 20.17
N MET A 466 41.44 -0.44 19.92
CA MET A 466 41.82 0.95 20.27
C MET A 466 42.93 1.76 19.54
N TYR A 467 42.59 3.05 19.39
CA TYR A 467 43.37 4.27 19.06
C TYR A 467 43.79 4.44 17.59
N ALA A 468 43.21 5.37 16.81
CA ALA A 468 43.25 6.84 16.85
C ALA A 468 44.45 7.45 16.08
N VAL A 469 44.15 8.59 15.43
CA VAL A 469 45.06 9.64 14.92
C VAL A 469 45.37 9.60 13.40
N ALA A 470 44.74 10.52 12.67
CA ALA A 470 45.17 11.09 11.37
C ALA A 470 46.25 12.18 11.61
N PRO A 471 46.65 13.05 10.65
CA PRO A 471 46.71 13.00 9.18
C PRO A 471 48.14 13.39 8.68
N ALA A 472 48.37 13.42 7.36
CA ALA A 472 49.10 14.52 6.70
C ALA A 472 49.21 14.33 5.18
N ALA A 473 48.94 15.43 4.48
CA ALA A 473 49.01 15.64 3.04
C ALA A 473 50.45 15.74 2.49
N LEU A 474 50.55 15.80 1.15
CA LEU A 474 51.56 16.47 0.28
C LEU A 474 51.65 15.62 -1.02
N ARG A 475 51.74 16.12 -2.25
CA ARG A 475 51.81 17.44 -2.91
C ARG A 475 51.81 17.10 -4.42
N GLY A 476 51.19 17.92 -5.27
CA GLY A 476 51.20 17.74 -6.72
C GLY A 476 52.49 18.26 -7.40
N PRO A 477 52.41 18.68 -8.68
CA PRO A 477 52.96 17.97 -9.83
C PRO A 477 54.01 18.80 -10.60
N ASP A 478 54.61 18.25 -11.66
CA ASP A 478 55.28 19.05 -12.70
C ASP A 478 55.37 18.35 -14.07
N GLU A 479 55.40 19.21 -15.09
CA GLU A 479 55.12 19.04 -16.52
C GLU A 479 56.26 18.47 -17.39
N SER A 480 55.91 18.26 -18.69
CA SER A 480 56.66 18.52 -19.94
C SER A 480 56.69 17.29 -20.87
N ASP A 481 56.73 17.35 -22.20
CA ASP A 481 56.43 18.28 -23.31
C ASP A 481 56.86 17.50 -24.59
N THR A 482 56.53 18.00 -25.79
CA THR A 482 56.97 17.58 -27.15
C THR A 482 56.15 16.45 -27.80
N GLY A 483 55.71 16.49 -29.06
CA GLY A 483 55.89 17.40 -30.21
C GLY A 483 55.81 16.57 -31.51
N VAL A 484 54.65 16.54 -32.21
CA VAL A 484 54.35 17.04 -33.59
C VAL A 484 54.95 16.28 -34.81
N GLN A 485 54.13 16.21 -35.88
CA GLN A 485 54.34 15.92 -37.32
C GLN A 485 53.95 14.52 -37.83
N ASP A 486 53.30 14.30 -38.99
CA ASP A 486 52.46 15.10 -39.92
C ASP A 486 51.94 14.14 -41.02
N ASP A 487 51.03 14.64 -41.85
CA ASP A 487 50.75 14.28 -43.27
C ASP A 487 49.51 13.44 -43.69
N ASN A 488 48.54 14.19 -44.22
CA ASN A 488 47.91 14.11 -45.57
C ASN A 488 46.96 12.93 -45.90
N ASN A 489 45.83 13.07 -46.61
CA ASN A 489 45.29 14.13 -47.46
C ASN A 489 43.81 13.83 -47.82
N ALA A 490 43.02 14.89 -48.06
CA ALA A 490 41.98 15.10 -49.12
C ALA A 490 40.86 14.04 -49.33
N GLU A 491 39.58 14.30 -49.59
CA GLU A 491 38.74 15.35 -50.21
C GLU A 491 37.30 15.11 -49.68
N GLY A 492 36.29 15.98 -49.64
CA GLY A 492 36.06 17.35 -50.06
C GLY A 492 34.58 17.70 -49.77
N GLU A 493 34.37 18.97 -49.38
CA GLU A 493 33.19 19.85 -49.61
C GLU A 493 31.76 19.42 -49.16
N SER A 494 30.86 20.28 -48.70
CA SER A 494 30.84 21.66 -48.18
C SER A 494 29.36 21.99 -47.87
N ARG A 495 29.06 22.53 -46.66
CA ARG A 495 28.02 23.56 -46.34
C ARG A 495 26.53 23.19 -46.59
N LYS A 496 25.52 23.55 -45.79
CA LYS A 496 25.32 24.51 -44.68
C LYS A 496 23.91 24.29 -44.08
N ASP A 497 23.78 24.57 -42.78
CA ASP A 497 22.66 25.20 -42.05
C ASP A 497 21.24 24.56 -42.06
N GLY A 498 20.91 23.91 -40.93
CA GLY A 498 19.84 24.31 -40.02
C GLY A 498 18.38 23.96 -40.34
N GLU A 499 17.84 22.91 -39.72
CA GLU A 499 16.49 22.93 -39.13
C GLU A 499 16.33 21.83 -38.08
N VAL A 500 15.53 22.14 -37.06
CA VAL A 500 15.29 21.39 -35.83
C VAL A 500 14.54 20.09 -36.13
N ASP A 501 15.04 18.97 -35.63
CA ASP A 501 14.39 17.65 -35.71
C ASP A 501 13.08 17.67 -34.90
N ARG A 502 11.98 18.06 -35.54
CA ARG A 502 10.62 17.88 -35.01
C ARG A 502 10.25 16.41 -35.18
N VAL A 503 10.10 15.72 -34.05
CA VAL A 503 9.46 14.41 -33.97
C VAL A 503 8.11 14.48 -34.70
N GLN A 504 7.92 13.63 -35.72
CA GLN A 504 6.65 13.57 -36.44
C GLN A 504 5.53 13.03 -35.54
N PRO A 505 4.31 13.59 -35.60
CA PRO A 505 3.18 13.09 -34.84
C PRO A 505 2.83 11.66 -35.26
N TYR A 506 2.61 10.81 -34.26
CA TYR A 506 2.36 9.36 -34.38
C TYR A 506 1.00 9.01 -35.03
N VAL A 507 0.15 10.00 -35.35
CA VAL A 507 -1.14 9.79 -36.04
C VAL A 507 -1.36 10.87 -37.10
N ASP A 508 -1.57 10.44 -38.35
CA ASP A 508 -1.88 11.32 -39.48
C ASP A 508 -3.39 11.62 -39.54
N PHE A 509 -3.76 12.87 -39.23
CA PHE A 509 -5.14 13.37 -39.31
C PHE A 509 -5.50 13.93 -40.71
N GLY A 510 -4.60 13.84 -41.68
CA GLY A 510 -4.85 14.23 -43.08
C GLY A 510 -6.13 13.63 -43.69
N PRO A 511 -6.46 12.35 -43.44
CA PRO A 511 -7.72 11.76 -43.92
C PRO A 511 -8.98 12.40 -43.30
N PHE A 512 -8.90 12.82 -42.03
CA PHE A 512 -9.98 13.48 -41.32
C PHE A 512 -10.23 14.90 -41.87
N TYR A 513 -9.18 15.70 -42.04
CA TYR A 513 -9.32 17.05 -42.60
C TYR A 513 -9.81 17.04 -44.05
N ARG A 514 -9.42 16.03 -44.84
CA ARG A 514 -9.93 15.86 -46.21
C ARG A 514 -11.43 15.55 -46.22
N GLN A 515 -11.95 14.81 -45.23
CA GLN A 515 -13.39 14.58 -45.08
C GLN A 515 -14.14 15.86 -44.67
N VAL A 516 -13.56 16.67 -43.80
CA VAL A 516 -14.12 17.97 -43.39
C VAL A 516 -14.17 18.94 -44.58
N GLU A 517 -13.14 18.99 -45.42
CA GLU A 517 -13.14 19.79 -46.65
C GLU A 517 -14.15 19.30 -47.69
N LEU A 518 -14.34 17.97 -47.82
CA LEU A 518 -15.24 17.38 -48.81
C LEU A 518 -16.72 17.46 -48.42
N HIS A 519 -17.04 17.31 -47.14
CA HIS A 519 -18.42 17.18 -46.65
C HIS A 519 -18.90 18.36 -45.82
N GLY A 520 -18.00 19.30 -45.48
CA GLY A 520 -18.28 20.41 -44.58
C GLY A 520 -18.32 19.98 -43.12
N GLU A 521 -17.93 20.88 -42.22
CA GLU A 521 -17.87 20.64 -40.78
C GLU A 521 -19.21 20.13 -40.22
N GLU A 522 -20.33 20.64 -40.73
CA GLU A 522 -21.68 20.31 -40.22
C GLU A 522 -22.05 18.83 -40.40
N TYR A 523 -21.54 18.17 -41.45
CA TYR A 523 -21.79 16.75 -41.71
C TYR A 523 -20.88 15.84 -40.86
N VAL A 524 -19.63 16.25 -40.63
CA VAL A 524 -18.64 15.48 -39.86
C VAL A 524 -18.90 15.56 -38.35
N TYR A 525 -19.40 16.70 -37.87
CA TYR A 525 -19.70 16.93 -36.45
C TYR A 525 -21.18 16.68 -36.07
N GLY A 526 -22.03 16.30 -37.04
CA GLY A 526 -23.41 15.86 -36.78
C GLY A 526 -24.35 16.96 -36.28
N TRP A 527 -24.17 18.21 -36.73
CA TRP A 527 -25.01 19.33 -36.30
C TRP A 527 -26.30 19.41 -37.12
N ASP A 528 -27.41 18.91 -36.58
CA ASP A 528 -28.72 19.06 -37.20
C ASP A 528 -29.31 20.45 -36.90
N LYS A 529 -29.28 21.34 -37.90
CA LYS A 529 -29.83 22.71 -37.81
C LYS A 529 -31.36 22.77 -37.66
N SER A 530 -32.08 21.65 -37.80
CA SER A 530 -33.54 21.63 -37.69
C SER A 530 -34.08 21.81 -36.25
N ALA A 531 -33.22 21.71 -35.22
CA ALA A 531 -33.62 21.87 -33.82
C ALA A 531 -33.59 23.32 -33.30
N VAL A 532 -33.01 24.28 -34.04
CA VAL A 532 -32.78 25.65 -33.54
C VAL A 532 -33.93 26.61 -33.90
N ASP A 533 -34.70 26.33 -34.97
CA ASP A 533 -35.82 27.17 -35.40
C ASP A 533 -37.16 26.89 -34.66
N ALA A 534 -37.18 25.94 -33.72
CA ALA A 534 -38.36 25.64 -32.89
C ALA A 534 -38.34 26.34 -31.51
N ALA A 535 -37.33 27.17 -31.23
CA ALA A 535 -37.14 27.85 -29.94
C ALA A 535 -36.92 29.37 -30.06
N THR A 536 -37.52 29.99 -31.09
CA THR A 536 -37.81 31.43 -31.21
C THR A 536 -39.28 31.61 -31.52
#